data_AF-Q5C2S1-F1
#
_entry.id   AF-Q5C2S1-F1
#
_cell.length_a   1.000
_cell.length_b   1.000
_cell.length_c   1.000
_cell.angle_alpha   90.00
_cell.angle_beta   90.00
_cell.angle_gamma   90.00
#
_symmetry.space_group_name_H-M   'P 1'
#
loop_
_entity.id
_entity.type
_entity.pdbx_description
1 polymer ?
#
loop_
_entity_poly.entity_id
_entity_poly.type
_entity_poly.pdbx_seq_one_letter_code
_entity_poly.pdbx_strand_id
1 'polypeptide(L)'
;QRGVNAMPCVLLFDSLPCQSRVSNLHVIRNYLQVEWNTRRSVQDGVLRFDKDTIRGFSPRVPVQSNLVDCGIYLLHYVEMFFKKPVQSYTKDYFQHEMAGWFPEATVSQKRAQIHDLLVSLRDRTLREKTTNP
;
A
#
# COMPACT_ATOMS: atom_id res chain seq x y z
N GLN A 1 -13.20 25.21 3.29
CA GLN A 1 -12.31 25.08 2.12
C GLN A 1 -11.51 23.79 2.28
N ARG A 2 -11.59 22.84 1.33
CA ARG A 2 -10.73 21.65 1.35
C ARG A 2 -9.30 22.15 1.11
N GLY A 3 -8.42 21.97 2.09
CA GLY A 3 -7.03 22.43 1.98
C GLY A 3 -6.35 21.86 0.72
N VAL A 4 -5.36 22.57 0.21
CA VAL A 4 -4.59 22.25 -1.02
C VAL A 4 -3.95 20.83 -0.99
N ASN A 5 -4.00 20.14 0.15
CA ASN A 5 -3.57 18.75 0.37
C ASN A 5 -4.67 17.68 0.20
N ALA A 6 -5.88 18.01 -0.29
CA ALA A 6 -7.06 17.13 -0.25
C ALA A 6 -7.55 16.62 -1.61
N MET A 7 -6.67 16.42 -2.59
CA MET A 7 -7.03 15.73 -3.84
C MET A 7 -6.91 14.21 -3.65
N PRO A 8 -7.96 13.42 -3.95
CA PRO A 8 -7.89 11.98 -3.86
C PRO A 8 -6.82 11.45 -4.83
N CYS A 9 -6.08 10.44 -4.39
CA CYS A 9 -5.04 9.83 -5.21
C CYS A 9 -4.92 8.32 -4.95
N VAL A 10 -4.28 7.64 -5.89
CA VAL A 10 -3.88 6.23 -5.77
C VAL A 10 -2.36 6.19 -5.68
N LEU A 11 -1.83 5.61 -4.60
CA LEU A 11 -0.40 5.38 -4.43
C LEU A 11 -0.08 3.93 -4.79
N LEU A 12 0.89 3.75 -5.68
CA LEU A 12 1.37 2.44 -6.09
C LEU A 12 2.79 2.23 -5.56
N PHE A 13 2.88 1.40 -4.52
CA PHE A 13 4.15 0.94 -3.95
C PHE A 13 4.57 -0.34 -4.66
N ASP A 14 5.80 -0.37 -5.15
CA ASP A 14 6.35 -1.49 -5.91
C ASP A 14 7.83 -1.62 -5.57
N SER A 15 8.22 -2.81 -5.12
CA SER A 15 9.61 -3.09 -4.76
C SER A 15 10.44 -3.51 -5.97
N LEU A 16 9.83 -3.88 -7.09
CA LEU A 16 10.57 -4.26 -8.30
C LEU A 16 11.02 -3.01 -9.07
N PRO A 17 12.33 -2.88 -9.36
CA PRO A 17 12.80 -1.85 -10.25
C PRO A 17 12.35 -2.19 -11.68
N CYS A 18 11.64 -1.25 -12.31
CA CYS A 18 11.17 -1.31 -13.70
C CYS A 18 9.93 -2.17 -13.95
N GLN A 19 8.78 -1.50 -14.06
CA GLN A 19 7.70 -1.86 -14.97
C GLN A 19 6.89 -0.61 -15.33
N SER A 20 6.36 -0.56 -16.55
CA SER A 20 5.40 0.46 -16.97
C SER A 20 4.11 0.30 -16.16
N ARG A 21 3.92 1.16 -15.16
CA ARG A 21 2.85 1.06 -14.14
C ARG A 21 1.52 1.70 -14.55
N VAL A 22 1.40 2.14 -15.81
CA VAL A 22 0.25 2.92 -16.31
C VAL A 22 -1.04 2.07 -16.39
N SER A 23 -0.92 0.76 -16.64
CA SER A 23 -2.04 -0.17 -16.78
C SER A 23 -2.90 -0.29 -15.51
N ASN A 24 -2.27 -0.54 -14.36
CA ASN A 24 -2.99 -0.85 -13.12
C ASN A 24 -3.86 0.32 -12.64
N LEU A 25 -3.38 1.56 -12.80
CA LEU A 25 -4.12 2.76 -12.42
C LEU A 25 -5.39 2.95 -13.27
N HIS A 26 -5.37 2.54 -14.54
CA HIS A 26 -6.56 2.61 -15.38
C HIS A 26 -7.64 1.63 -14.89
N VAL A 27 -7.24 0.40 -14.57
CA VAL A 27 -8.16 -0.63 -14.05
C VAL A 27 -8.80 -0.20 -12.73
N ILE A 28 -8.01 0.32 -11.78
CA ILE A 28 -8.52 0.80 -10.49
C ILE A 28 -9.52 1.94 -10.69
N ARG A 29 -9.23 2.89 -11.59
CA ARG A 29 -10.17 3.98 -11.90
C ARG A 29 -11.47 3.49 -12.51
N ASN A 30 -11.40 2.55 -13.45
CA ASN A 30 -12.59 1.96 -14.06
C ASN A 30 -13.44 1.22 -13.01
N TYR A 31 -12.79 0.47 -12.11
CA TYR A 31 -13.48 -0.18 -11.00
C TYR A 31 -14.19 0.84 -10.11
N LEU A 32 -13.50 1.91 -9.69
CA LEU A 32 -14.09 2.97 -8.86
C LEU A 32 -15.26 3.67 -9.58
N GLN A 33 -15.14 3.88 -10.90
CA GLN A 33 -16.23 4.45 -11.70
C GLN A 33 -17.47 3.56 -11.69
N VAL A 34 -17.31 2.25 -11.91
CA VAL A 34 -18.43 1.30 -11.91
C VAL A 34 -19.06 1.20 -10.52
N GLU A 35 -18.25 1.09 -9.47
CA GLU A 35 -18.71 1.01 -8.08
C GLU A 35 -19.47 2.28 -7.67
N TRP A 36 -18.96 3.46 -8.02
CA TRP A 36 -19.65 4.73 -7.77
C TRP A 36 -20.98 4.84 -8.52
N ASN A 37 -20.97 4.50 -9.81
CA ASN A 37 -22.18 4.51 -10.63
C ASN A 37 -23.26 3.60 -10.05
N THR A 38 -22.86 2.42 -9.57
CA THR A 38 -23.76 1.41 -9.03
C THR A 38 -24.32 1.80 -7.66
N ARG A 39 -23.48 2.32 -6.75
CA ARG A 39 -23.85 2.46 -5.34
C ARG A 39 -24.18 3.88 -4.90
N ARG A 40 -23.64 4.90 -5.55
CA ARG A 40 -23.66 6.29 -5.03
C ARG A 40 -24.19 7.33 -6.02
N SER A 41 -24.13 7.08 -7.33
CA SER A 41 -24.43 8.12 -8.33
C SER A 41 -25.84 8.72 -8.25
N VAL A 42 -26.83 7.93 -7.82
CA VAL A 42 -28.21 8.39 -7.65
C VAL A 42 -28.35 9.35 -6.45
N GLN A 43 -27.58 9.11 -5.38
CA GLN A 43 -27.68 9.87 -4.13
C GLN A 43 -26.73 11.08 -4.11
N ASP A 44 -25.48 10.87 -4.56
CA ASP A 44 -24.40 11.85 -4.43
C ASP A 44 -24.04 12.52 -5.77
N GLY A 45 -24.75 12.17 -6.85
CA GLY A 45 -24.55 12.71 -8.18
C GLY A 45 -23.44 12.03 -8.99
N VAL A 46 -23.25 12.52 -10.21
CA VAL A 46 -22.30 11.96 -11.17
C VAL A 46 -20.89 12.44 -10.84
N LEU A 47 -19.97 11.50 -10.65
CA LEU A 47 -18.55 11.74 -10.48
C LEU A 47 -17.77 10.98 -11.56
N ARG A 48 -16.70 11.59 -12.08
CA ARG A 48 -15.77 10.93 -13.02
C ARG A 48 -14.49 10.55 -12.30
N PHE A 49 -14.04 9.32 -12.48
CA PHE A 49 -12.77 8.81 -11.95
C PHE A 49 -11.76 8.71 -13.10
N ASP A 50 -11.01 9.77 -13.33
CA ASP A 50 -9.99 9.86 -14.38
C ASP A 50 -8.64 10.33 -13.80
N LYS A 51 -7.68 10.60 -14.68
CA LYS A 51 -6.33 11.03 -14.27
C LYS A 51 -6.30 12.40 -13.61
N ASP A 52 -7.30 13.25 -13.86
CA ASP A 52 -7.36 14.62 -13.39
C ASP A 52 -8.12 14.70 -12.05
N THR A 53 -9.13 13.83 -11.85
CA THR A 53 -9.89 13.75 -10.60
C THR A 53 -9.23 12.87 -9.54
N ILE A 54 -8.64 11.72 -9.92
CA ILE A 54 -7.92 10.83 -9.01
C ILE A 54 -6.54 10.49 -9.60
N ARG A 55 -5.54 11.27 -9.17
CA ARG A 55 -4.17 11.12 -9.68
C ARG A 55 -3.55 9.84 -9.16
N GLY A 56 -2.76 9.20 -10.01
CA GLY A 56 -1.97 8.04 -9.63
C GLY A 56 -0.51 8.44 -9.44
N PHE A 57 0.10 8.02 -8.35
CA PHE A 57 1.50 8.25 -8.07
C PHE A 57 2.21 6.93 -7.82
N SER A 58 3.47 6.86 -8.24
CA SER A 58 4.37 5.78 -7.88
C SER A 58 5.52 6.38 -7.08
N PRO A 59 5.40 6.43 -5.74
CA PRO A 59 6.46 6.93 -4.89
C PRO A 59 7.74 6.10 -5.06
N ARG A 60 8.89 6.77 -4.97
CA ARG A 60 10.19 6.12 -4.90
C ARG A 60 10.34 5.60 -3.49
N VAL A 61 10.24 4.30 -3.29
CA VAL A 61 10.36 3.62 -1.98
C VAL A 61 11.56 2.67 -1.99
N PRO A 62 12.04 2.18 -0.84
CA PRO A 62 13.07 1.14 -0.81
C PRO A 62 12.64 -0.06 -1.67
N VAL A 63 13.52 -0.50 -2.56
CA VAL A 63 13.28 -1.58 -3.54
C VAL A 63 13.98 -2.86 -3.11
N GLN A 64 13.58 -3.99 -3.69
CA GLN A 64 14.26 -5.26 -3.50
C GLN A 64 15.41 -5.43 -4.48
N SER A 65 16.48 -6.10 -4.04
CA SER A 65 17.62 -6.49 -4.87
C SER A 65 17.45 -7.86 -5.56
N ASN A 66 16.39 -8.60 -5.23
CA ASN A 66 16.06 -9.91 -5.80
C ASN A 66 14.62 -9.95 -6.33
N LEU A 67 14.18 -11.09 -6.88
CA LEU A 67 12.84 -11.25 -7.47
C LEU A 67 11.83 -12.00 -6.58
N VAL A 68 12.23 -12.42 -5.39
CA VAL A 68 11.44 -13.33 -4.52
C VAL A 68 10.90 -12.66 -3.25
N ASP A 69 11.38 -11.47 -2.92
CA ASP A 69 11.01 -10.74 -1.70
C ASP A 69 9.84 -9.76 -1.88
N CYS A 70 9.18 -9.71 -3.05
CA CYS A 70 8.13 -8.71 -3.33
C CYS A 70 6.98 -8.78 -2.32
N GLY A 71 6.60 -9.99 -1.91
CA GLY A 71 5.61 -10.21 -0.86
C GLY A 71 6.06 -9.71 0.52
N ILE A 72 7.35 -9.81 0.84
CA ILE A 72 7.90 -9.32 2.11
C ILE A 72 7.92 -7.79 2.12
N TYR A 73 8.29 -7.17 1.00
CA TYR A 73 8.22 -5.71 0.84
C TYR A 73 6.78 -5.20 0.90
N LEU A 74 5.81 -5.90 0.27
CA LEU A 74 4.39 -5.56 0.37
C LEU A 74 3.93 -5.51 1.83
N LEU A 75 4.21 -6.57 2.59
CA LEU A 75 3.86 -6.62 4.01
C LEU A 75 4.53 -5.50 4.79
N HIS A 76 5.78 -5.18 4.47
CA HIS A 76 6.48 -4.09 5.14
C HIS A 76 5.94 -2.71 4.78
N TYR A 77 5.61 -2.45 3.51
CA TYR A 77 5.00 -1.19 3.09
C TYR A 77 3.70 -0.94 3.85
N VAL A 78 2.85 -1.96 4.01
CA VAL A 78 1.62 -1.85 4.80
C VAL A 78 1.93 -1.55 6.27
N GLU A 79 2.88 -2.27 6.88
CA GLU A 79 3.28 -2.00 8.26
C GLU A 79 3.81 -0.57 8.46
N MET A 80 4.65 -0.09 7.54
CA MET A 80 5.19 1.26 7.59
C MET A 80 4.13 2.32 7.30
N PHE A 81 3.15 2.02 6.46
CA PHE A 81 2.01 2.90 6.22
C PHE A 81 1.23 3.17 7.52
N PHE A 82 1.10 2.17 8.39
CA PHE A 82 0.47 2.36 9.70
C PHE A 82 1.42 2.95 10.75
N LYS A 83 2.70 2.54 10.80
CA LYS A 83 3.65 2.98 11.83
C LYS A 83 4.24 4.37 11.56
N LYS A 84 4.48 4.71 10.30
CA LYS A 84 5.04 5.97 9.82
C LYS A 84 4.24 6.43 8.60
N PRO A 85 3.03 6.99 8.82
CA PRO A 85 2.14 7.37 7.73
C PRO A 85 2.80 8.39 6.79
N VAL A 86 2.35 8.39 5.53
CA VAL A 86 2.79 9.32 4.50
C VAL A 86 2.51 10.76 4.97
N GLN A 87 3.57 11.57 5.09
CA GLN A 87 3.49 12.91 5.67
C GLN A 87 2.96 13.96 4.70
N SER A 88 3.15 13.73 3.40
CA SER A 88 2.73 14.66 2.35
C SER A 88 2.35 13.91 1.08
N TYR A 89 1.31 14.39 0.40
CA TYR A 89 0.79 13.80 -0.84
C TYR A 89 1.19 14.60 -2.08
N THR A 90 2.40 15.17 -2.06
CA THR A 90 2.97 15.92 -3.20
C THR A 90 3.91 15.04 -4.02
N LYS A 91 4.00 15.35 -5.33
CA LYS A 91 4.95 14.66 -6.22
C LYS A 91 6.38 14.75 -5.70
N ASP A 92 6.77 15.91 -5.16
CA ASP A 92 8.10 16.16 -4.63
C ASP A 92 8.44 15.22 -3.47
N TYR A 93 7.56 15.12 -2.47
CA TYR A 93 7.71 14.19 -1.34
C TYR A 93 7.82 12.74 -1.83
N PHE A 94 6.99 12.35 -2.79
CA PHE A 94 7.01 11.00 -3.36
C PHE A 94 8.30 10.65 -4.10
N GLN A 95 9.03 11.62 -4.67
CA GLN A 95 10.24 11.36 -5.45
C GLN A 95 11.53 11.51 -4.63
N HIS A 96 11.53 12.34 -3.59
CA HIS A 96 12.74 12.67 -2.83
C HIS A 96 12.76 12.07 -1.41
N GLU A 97 11.66 12.13 -0.68
CA GLU A 97 11.64 11.76 0.75
C GLU A 97 11.34 10.26 0.96
N MET A 98 10.46 9.70 0.13
CA MET A 98 10.00 8.31 0.32
C MET A 98 11.08 7.25 0.06
N ALA A 99 12.19 7.61 -0.60
CA ALA A 99 13.27 6.67 -0.88
C ALA A 99 13.95 6.20 0.41
N GLY A 100 13.94 7.04 1.45
CA GLY A 100 14.45 6.76 2.79
C GLY A 100 13.38 6.33 3.79
N TRP A 101 12.21 5.86 3.35
CA TRP A 101 11.09 5.56 4.26
C TRP A 101 11.45 4.56 5.37
N PHE A 102 12.32 3.60 5.05
CA PHE A 102 12.94 2.69 6.00
C PHE A 102 14.29 2.17 5.47
N PRO A 103 15.20 1.72 6.34
CA PRO A 103 16.44 1.08 5.92
C PRO A 103 16.19 -0.27 5.22
N GLU A 104 16.87 -0.54 4.12
CA GLU A 104 16.73 -1.83 3.39
C GLU A 104 17.04 -3.04 4.28
N ALA A 105 18.03 -2.89 5.19
CA ALA A 105 18.40 -3.91 6.15
C ALA A 105 17.22 -4.38 7.04
N THR A 106 16.21 -3.54 7.25
CA THR A 106 15.00 -3.88 8.03
C THR A 106 14.21 -5.03 7.42
N VAL A 107 14.29 -5.22 6.10
CA VAL A 107 13.51 -6.26 5.41
C VAL A 107 14.16 -7.63 5.49
N SER A 108 15.49 -7.70 5.59
CA SER A 108 16.25 -8.95 5.59
C SER A 108 15.81 -9.94 6.69
N GLN A 109 15.45 -9.44 7.86
CA GLN A 109 15.02 -10.26 9.00
C GLN A 109 13.52 -10.58 9.00
N LYS A 110 12.72 -9.97 8.13
CA LYS A 110 11.26 -10.09 8.18
C LYS A 110 10.76 -11.50 7.95
N ARG A 111 11.43 -12.26 7.09
CA ARG A 111 11.06 -13.67 6.86
C ARG A 111 11.14 -14.48 8.15
N ALA A 112 12.24 -14.31 8.91
CA ALA A 112 12.41 -14.97 10.20
C ALA A 112 11.37 -14.46 11.22
N GLN A 113 11.15 -13.15 11.30
CA GLN A 113 10.14 -12.56 12.21
C GLN A 113 8.72 -13.08 11.92
N ILE A 114 8.34 -13.20 10.65
CA ILE A 114 7.04 -13.74 10.24
C ILE A 114 6.94 -15.22 10.63
N HIS A 115 7.99 -16.01 10.38
CA HIS A 115 8.04 -17.41 10.78
C HIS A 115 7.86 -17.57 12.29
N ASP A 116 8.63 -16.83 13.09
CA ASP A 116 8.60 -16.92 14.55
C ASP A 116 7.24 -16.47 15.12
N LEU A 117 6.65 -15.43 14.51
CA LEU A 117 5.29 -15.01 14.83
C LEU A 117 4.29 -16.14 14.56
N LEU A 118 4.34 -16.80 13.40
CA LEU A 118 3.43 -17.90 13.05
C LEU A 118 3.58 -19.08 14.02
N VAL A 119 4.81 -19.45 14.37
CA VAL A 119 5.08 -20.48 15.39
C VAL A 119 4.48 -20.09 16.74
N SER A 120 4.69 -18.85 17.18
CA SER A 120 4.16 -18.37 18.48
C SER A 120 2.63 -18.37 18.53
N LEU A 121 1.98 -17.98 17.42
CA LEU A 121 0.52 -17.95 17.32
C LEU A 121 -0.07 -19.36 17.31
N ARG A 122 0.57 -20.30 16.59
CA ARG A 122 0.19 -21.71 16.61
C ARG A 122 0.26 -22.26 18.02
N ASP A 123 1.37 -22.07 18.71
CA ASP A 123 1.59 -22.62 20.04
C ASP A 123 0.62 -22.02 21.07
N ARG A 124 0.30 -20.72 20.96
CA ARG A 124 -0.75 -20.08 21.78
C ARG A 124 -2.12 -20.70 21.52
N THR A 125 -2.49 -20.89 20.26
CA THR A 125 -3.77 -21.49 19.88
C THR A 125 -3.91 -22.93 20.39
N LEU A 126 -2.82 -23.71 20.37
CA LEU A 126 -2.83 -25.08 20.91
C LEU A 126 -2.99 -25.09 22.43
N ARG A 127 -2.30 -24.19 23.16
CA ARG A 127 -2.46 -24.06 24.61
C ARG A 127 -3.90 -23.71 25.00
N GLU A 128 -4.51 -22.74 24.33
CA GLU A 128 -5.89 -22.30 24.60
C GLU A 128 -6.91 -23.45 24.42
N LYS A 129 -6.73 -24.30 23.39
CA LYS A 129 -7.57 -25.48 23.16
C LYS A 129 -7.40 -26.57 24.22
N THR A 130 -6.21 -26.73 24.79
CA THR A 130 -5.99 -27.68 25.90
C THR A 130 -6.54 -27.19 27.24
N THR A 131 -6.72 -25.88 27.41
CA THR A 131 -7.25 -25.27 28.64
C THR A 131 -8.76 -25.08 28.69
N ASN A 132 -9.46 -25.18 27.55
CA ASN A 132 -10.92 -25.15 27.46
C ASN A 132 -11.45 -26.48 26.88
N PRO A 133 -11.73 -27.50 27.72
CA PRO A 133 -12.36 -28.75 27.29
C PRO A 133 -13.81 -28.56 26.83
#